data_AF-A0A813DXS1-F1
#
_entry.id   AF-A0A813DXS1-F1
#
_cell.length_a   1.000
_cell.length_b   1.000
_cell.length_c   1.000
_cell.angle_alpha   90.00
_cell.angle_beta   90.00
_cell.angle_gamma   90.00
#
_symmetry.space_group_name_H-M   'P 1'
#
loop_
_entity.id
_entity.type
_entity.pdbx_description
1 polymer ?
#
loop_
_entity_poly.entity_id
_entity_poly.type
_entity_poly.pdbx_seq_one_letter_code
_entity_poly.pdbx_strand_id
1 'polypeptide(L)'
;ELHPFLYTHCWWHLALLQCESREFESAIQIFDERLWPETPEASEREKDPQVQLNALNLLWRLETRGEATARPLWAKVLRGCRGVTLPTADGAKGTCQHSDLLLDVLLVRALCVSASQDPKPLDAFLASAQAHAQELSASAGGAGGRAEAYESIIRLVADLFRSDQPEAGLPARQSLARQELRELRPSWGSVGGSEEQRGVLLEAVEGPVVSGEPEKNFSTLFL
;
A
#
# COMPACT_ATOMS: atom_id res chain seq x y z
N GLU A 1 -24.35 14.47 -5.72
CA GLU A 1 -23.61 13.36 -5.07
C GLU A 1 -22.17 13.80 -4.84
N LEU A 2 -21.50 13.26 -3.81
CA LEU A 2 -20.08 13.51 -3.58
C LEU A 2 -19.25 12.80 -4.66
N HIS A 3 -18.12 13.40 -5.05
CA HIS A 3 -17.14 12.73 -5.92
C HIS A 3 -16.68 11.40 -5.29
N PRO A 4 -16.50 10.30 -6.04
CA PRO A 4 -16.10 8.99 -5.50
C PRO A 4 -14.89 9.01 -4.56
N PHE A 5 -13.85 9.77 -4.92
CA PHE A 5 -12.74 10.09 -4.01
C PHE A 5 -13.19 10.64 -2.65
N LEU A 6 -13.93 11.75 -2.61
CA LEU A 6 -14.35 12.37 -1.34
C LEU A 6 -15.25 11.44 -0.52
N TYR A 7 -16.14 10.71 -1.19
CA TYR A 7 -16.99 9.72 -0.53
C TYR A 7 -16.15 8.63 0.15
N THR A 8 -15.26 7.98 -0.59
CA THR A 8 -14.42 6.88 -0.05
C THR A 8 -13.40 7.39 0.96
N HIS A 9 -12.89 8.61 0.81
CA HIS A 9 -11.95 9.21 1.76
C HIS A 9 -12.59 9.46 3.13
N CYS A 10 -13.83 9.97 3.17
CA CYS A 10 -14.56 10.14 4.43
C CYS A 10 -14.84 8.80 5.12
N TRP A 11 -15.24 7.77 4.36
CA TRP A 11 -15.45 6.42 4.92
C TRP A 11 -14.16 5.77 5.36
N TRP A 12 -13.05 6.01 4.66
CA TRP A 12 -11.73 5.55 5.06
C TRP A 12 -11.33 6.12 6.41
N HIS A 13 -11.51 7.42 6.65
CA HIS A 13 -11.29 8.01 7.98
C HIS A 13 -12.14 7.35 9.06
N LEU A 14 -13.43 7.08 8.79
CA LEU A 14 -14.27 6.39 9.76
C LEU A 14 -13.75 4.97 10.04
N ALA A 15 -13.35 4.22 9.01
CA ALA A 15 -12.76 2.90 9.17
C ALA A 15 -11.45 2.92 9.97
N LEU A 16 -10.62 3.97 9.78
CA LEU A 16 -9.44 4.17 10.62
C LEU A 16 -9.81 4.35 12.09
N LEU A 17 -10.81 5.18 12.41
CA LEU A 17 -11.27 5.35 13.80
C LEU A 17 -11.75 4.03 14.42
N GLN A 18 -12.42 3.18 13.64
CA GLN A 18 -12.79 1.82 14.06
C GLN A 18 -11.54 0.96 14.32
N CYS A 19 -10.53 1.02 13.44
CA CYS A 19 -9.25 0.32 13.65
C CYS A 19 -8.54 0.76 14.93
N GLU A 20 -8.55 2.06 15.24
CA GLU A 20 -7.95 2.60 16.48
C GLU A 20 -8.70 2.15 17.74
N SER A 21 -10.01 1.94 17.61
CA SER A 21 -10.84 1.41 18.68
C SER A 21 -10.81 -0.13 18.75
N ARG A 22 -10.05 -0.79 17.86
CA ARG A 22 -10.03 -2.25 17.66
C ARG A 22 -11.40 -2.86 17.32
N GLU A 23 -12.30 -2.05 16.77
CA GLU A 23 -13.60 -2.46 16.25
C GLU A 23 -13.44 -2.98 14.80
N PHE A 24 -12.64 -4.03 14.62
CA PHE A 24 -12.22 -4.50 13.29
C PHE A 24 -13.39 -4.97 12.43
N GLU A 25 -14.40 -5.60 13.02
CA GLU A 25 -15.61 -6.00 12.30
C GLU A 25 -16.31 -4.80 11.65
N SER A 26 -16.42 -3.68 12.38
CA SER A 26 -16.97 -2.43 11.86
C SER A 26 -16.10 -1.83 10.76
N ALA A 27 -14.77 -1.89 10.89
CA ALA A 27 -13.84 -1.42 9.86
C ALA A 27 -13.96 -2.26 8.56
N ILE A 28 -14.09 -3.57 8.68
CA ILE A 28 -14.28 -4.50 7.56
C ILE A 28 -15.64 -4.28 6.90
N GLN A 29 -16.69 -4.04 7.70
CA GLN A 29 -18.01 -3.70 7.15
C GLN A 29 -17.96 -2.41 6.33
N ILE A 30 -17.24 -1.39 6.81
CA ILE A 30 -17.02 -0.16 6.03
C ILE A 30 -16.23 -0.45 4.74
N PHE A 31 -15.22 -1.32 4.82
CA PHE A 31 -14.48 -1.75 3.63
C PHE A 31 -15.44 -2.35 2.59
N ASP A 32 -16.21 -3.37 2.95
CA ASP A 32 -17.09 -4.10 2.03
C ASP A 32 -18.28 -3.25 1.54
N GLU A 33 -18.84 -2.37 2.35
CA GLU A 33 -20.02 -1.59 1.94
C GLU A 33 -19.67 -0.26 1.26
N ARG A 34 -18.52 0.34 1.59
CA ARG A 34 -18.24 1.75 1.29
C ARG A 34 -16.97 1.97 0.48
N LEU A 35 -15.91 1.22 0.75
CA LEU A 35 -14.63 1.40 0.05
C LEU A 35 -14.51 0.50 -1.17
N TRP A 36 -14.95 -0.75 -1.06
CA TRP A 36 -14.81 -1.77 -2.10
C TRP A 36 -16.07 -2.65 -2.26
N PRO A 37 -17.25 -2.05 -2.54
CA PRO A 37 -18.50 -2.79 -2.68
C PRO A 37 -18.54 -3.65 -3.94
N GLU A 38 -19.14 -4.85 -3.84
CA GLU A 38 -19.31 -5.77 -4.97
C GLU A 38 -20.61 -5.48 -5.73
N THR A 39 -20.78 -4.24 -6.23
CA THR A 39 -21.94 -3.86 -7.06
C THR A 39 -21.50 -3.47 -8.47
N PRO A 40 -22.38 -3.59 -9.50
CA PRO A 40 -22.05 -3.18 -10.86
C PRO A 40 -21.61 -1.71 -10.97
N GLU A 41 -22.19 -0.83 -10.15
CA GLU A 41 -21.85 0.61 -10.09
C GLU A 41 -20.47 0.85 -9.44
N ALA A 42 -20.00 -0.08 -8.62
CA ALA A 42 -18.69 -0.01 -7.99
C ALA A 42 -17.55 -0.19 -9.00
N SER A 43 -17.75 -0.99 -10.05
CA SER A 43 -16.74 -1.26 -11.09
C SER A 43 -16.24 0.00 -11.82
N GLU A 44 -17.02 1.08 -11.83
CA GLU A 44 -16.56 2.39 -12.35
C GLU A 44 -15.76 3.18 -11.31
N ARG A 45 -16.09 3.07 -10.02
CA ARG A 45 -15.36 3.72 -8.92
C ARG A 45 -14.01 3.07 -8.67
N GLU A 46 -13.90 1.76 -8.84
CA GLU A 46 -12.66 0.99 -8.72
C GLU A 46 -11.56 1.46 -9.69
N LYS A 47 -11.92 2.22 -10.74
CA LYS A 47 -10.95 2.82 -11.69
C LYS A 47 -10.27 4.07 -11.14
N ASP A 48 -10.82 4.68 -10.09
CA ASP A 48 -10.25 5.88 -9.47
C ASP A 48 -9.06 5.49 -8.57
N PRO A 49 -7.83 5.95 -8.87
CA PRO A 49 -6.64 5.65 -8.07
C PRO A 49 -6.81 6.00 -6.58
N GLN A 50 -7.57 7.04 -6.25
CA GLN A 50 -7.78 7.43 -4.86
C GLN A 50 -8.72 6.47 -4.12
N VAL A 51 -9.67 5.84 -4.82
CA VAL A 51 -10.51 4.77 -4.25
C VAL A 51 -9.65 3.54 -3.94
N GLN A 52 -8.76 3.16 -4.86
CA GLN A 52 -7.80 2.07 -4.68
C GLN A 52 -6.87 2.35 -3.49
N LEU A 53 -6.32 3.57 -3.42
CA LEU A 53 -5.44 4.02 -2.34
C LEU A 53 -6.15 3.88 -0.99
N ASN A 54 -7.36 4.42 -0.84
CA ASN A 54 -8.11 4.35 0.42
C ASN A 54 -8.38 2.90 0.85
N ALA A 55 -8.77 2.03 -0.08
CA ALA A 55 -9.03 0.62 0.21
C ALA A 55 -7.77 -0.14 0.65
N LEU A 56 -6.68 -0.06 -0.14
CA LEU A 56 -5.42 -0.73 0.18
C LEU A 56 -4.78 -0.19 1.46
N ASN A 57 -4.91 1.12 1.71
CA ASN A 57 -4.43 1.74 2.94
C ASN A 57 -5.10 1.12 4.17
N LEU A 58 -6.43 1.01 4.18
CA LEU A 58 -7.15 0.37 5.28
C LEU A 58 -6.71 -1.08 5.51
N LEU A 59 -6.54 -1.86 4.42
CA LEU A 59 -6.08 -3.24 4.53
C LEU A 59 -4.70 -3.36 5.18
N TRP A 60 -3.78 -2.43 4.87
CA TRP A 60 -2.49 -2.35 5.56
C TRP A 60 -2.66 -2.14 7.07
N ARG A 61 -3.53 -1.19 7.46
CA ARG A 61 -3.77 -0.85 8.88
C ARG A 61 -4.34 -2.01 9.67
N LEU A 62 -5.29 -2.72 9.08
CA LEU A 62 -5.91 -3.92 9.66
C LEU A 62 -4.87 -5.03 9.83
N GLU A 63 -4.11 -5.33 8.78
CA GLU A 63 -3.11 -6.40 8.81
C GLU A 63 -2.00 -6.12 9.83
N THR A 64 -1.52 -4.87 9.91
CA THR A 64 -0.48 -4.49 10.89
C THR A 64 -0.97 -4.70 12.33
N ARG A 65 -2.26 -4.51 12.59
CA ARG A 65 -2.92 -4.76 13.89
C ARG A 65 -3.26 -6.24 14.14
N GLY A 66 -2.87 -7.15 13.25
CA GLY A 66 -3.09 -8.59 13.40
C GLY A 66 -4.46 -9.09 12.94
N GLU A 67 -5.24 -8.26 12.24
CA GLU A 67 -6.55 -8.69 11.71
C GLU A 67 -6.38 -9.57 10.47
N ALA A 68 -6.54 -10.89 10.66
CA ALA A 68 -6.26 -11.90 9.66
C ALA A 68 -7.19 -11.83 8.43
N THR A 69 -8.40 -11.30 8.59
CA THR A 69 -9.36 -11.16 7.48
C THR A 69 -8.92 -10.14 6.42
N ALA A 70 -7.99 -9.23 6.74
CA ALA A 70 -7.44 -8.28 5.76
C ALA A 70 -6.65 -8.97 4.64
N ARG A 71 -5.96 -10.07 4.95
CA ARG A 71 -5.07 -10.76 4.02
C ARG A 71 -5.75 -11.22 2.72
N PRO A 72 -6.89 -11.94 2.74
CA PRO A 72 -7.59 -12.31 1.52
C PRO A 72 -8.16 -11.11 0.73
N LEU A 73 -8.44 -9.98 1.39
CA LEU A 73 -9.00 -8.78 0.75
C LEU A 73 -7.98 -8.05 -0.14
N TRP A 74 -6.68 -8.16 0.14
CA TRP A 74 -5.63 -7.58 -0.74
C TRP A 74 -5.75 -8.11 -2.17
N ALA A 75 -5.93 -9.43 -2.32
CA ALA A 75 -6.09 -10.05 -3.64
C ALA A 75 -7.39 -9.63 -4.32
N LYS A 76 -8.46 -9.36 -3.56
CA LYS A 76 -9.73 -8.83 -4.07
C LYS A 76 -9.53 -7.44 -4.67
N VAL A 77 -8.91 -6.52 -3.94
CA VAL A 77 -8.65 -5.15 -4.42
C VAL A 77 -7.71 -5.15 -5.61
N LEU A 78 -6.60 -5.91 -5.55
CA LEU A 78 -5.64 -6.01 -6.64
C LEU A 78 -6.27 -6.43 -7.98
N ARG A 79 -7.23 -7.37 -7.95
CA ARG A 79 -7.92 -7.81 -9.18
C ARG A 79 -8.81 -6.71 -9.79
N GLY A 80 -9.34 -5.80 -8.98
CA GLY A 80 -10.19 -4.70 -9.45
C GLY A 80 -9.45 -3.41 -9.78
N CYS A 81 -8.18 -3.27 -9.40
CA CYS A 81 -7.36 -2.09 -9.70
C CYS A 81 -7.09 -1.94 -11.20
N ARG A 82 -7.94 -1.20 -11.92
CA ARG A 82 -7.68 -0.78 -13.31
C ARG A 82 -6.69 0.38 -13.29
N GLY A 83 -5.52 0.20 -13.90
CA GLY A 83 -4.39 1.14 -13.82
C GLY A 83 -3.11 0.45 -13.34
N VAL A 84 -3.27 -0.65 -12.60
CA VAL A 84 -2.22 -1.64 -12.33
C VAL A 84 -2.33 -2.73 -13.38
N THR A 85 -2.07 -2.41 -14.66
CA THR A 85 -2.28 -3.43 -15.68
C THR A 85 -1.18 -4.49 -15.62
N LEU A 86 -1.47 -5.67 -15.09
CA LEU A 86 -0.66 -6.89 -15.25
C LEU A 86 -1.55 -8.11 -15.57
N PRO A 87 -1.59 -8.59 -16.83
CA PRO A 87 -1.68 -10.04 -17.16
C PRO A 87 -0.72 -10.45 -18.31
N THR A 88 -0.28 -11.68 -18.60
CA THR A 88 -0.31 -13.04 -18.02
C THR A 88 0.74 -13.88 -18.80
N ALA A 89 0.89 -15.19 -18.57
CA ALA A 89 1.67 -16.09 -19.45
C ALA A 89 1.07 -16.23 -20.88
N ASP A 90 -0.13 -15.71 -21.09
CA ASP A 90 -0.97 -15.79 -22.28
C ASP A 90 -1.09 -14.43 -23.06
N GLY A 91 -0.34 -13.40 -22.66
CA GLY A 91 0.18 -12.42 -23.62
C GLY A 91 -0.64 -11.17 -23.96
N ALA A 92 -1.60 -10.71 -23.15
CA ALA A 92 -2.24 -9.39 -23.37
C ALA A 92 -2.03 -8.45 -22.15
N LYS A 93 -1.27 -7.35 -22.36
CA LYS A 93 -0.92 -6.32 -21.36
C LYS A 93 -1.41 -4.92 -21.76
N GLY A 94 -1.82 -4.12 -20.77
CA GLY A 94 -1.75 -2.65 -20.82
C GLY A 94 -0.53 -2.13 -20.05
N THR A 95 -0.25 -0.83 -20.14
CA THR A 95 0.84 -0.15 -19.42
C THR A 95 0.52 -0.01 -17.92
N CYS A 96 1.52 -0.18 -17.05
CA CYS A 96 1.40 0.15 -15.63
C CYS A 96 1.32 1.68 -15.49
N GLN A 97 0.30 2.21 -14.82
CA GLN A 97 0.10 3.65 -14.70
C GLN A 97 0.48 4.13 -13.31
N HIS A 98 1.64 4.78 -13.21
CA HIS A 98 2.16 5.44 -11.99
C HIS A 98 1.51 6.82 -11.78
N SER A 99 0.20 6.81 -11.56
CA SER A 99 -0.60 8.05 -11.42
C SER A 99 -0.52 8.69 -10.03
N ASP A 100 -0.20 7.90 -9.01
CA ASP A 100 -0.04 8.32 -7.62
C ASP A 100 1.06 7.47 -6.97
N LEU A 101 2.10 8.12 -6.47
CA LEU A 101 3.29 7.43 -5.96
C LEU A 101 3.03 6.73 -4.62
N LEU A 102 2.09 7.20 -3.81
CA LEU A 102 1.70 6.52 -2.58
C LEU A 102 0.85 5.29 -2.89
N LEU A 103 0.00 5.36 -3.92
CA LEU A 103 -0.69 4.17 -4.43
C LEU A 103 0.33 3.11 -4.87
N ASP A 104 1.40 3.49 -5.58
CA ASP A 104 2.46 2.54 -5.98
C ASP A 104 3.07 1.81 -4.77
N VAL A 105 3.28 2.51 -3.65
CA VAL A 105 3.76 1.90 -2.39
C VAL A 105 2.77 0.87 -1.85
N LEU A 106 1.47 1.20 -1.84
CA LEU A 106 0.42 0.28 -1.39
C LEU A 106 0.31 -0.94 -2.31
N LEU A 107 0.51 -0.76 -3.61
CA LEU A 107 0.48 -1.84 -4.59
C LEU A 107 1.67 -2.78 -4.44
N VAL A 108 2.86 -2.27 -4.15
CA VAL A 108 4.02 -3.11 -3.80
C VAL A 108 3.70 -3.97 -2.59
N ARG A 109 3.13 -3.38 -1.53
CA ARG A 109 2.71 -4.14 -0.35
C ARG A 109 1.71 -5.23 -0.70
N ALA A 110 0.71 -4.89 -1.51
CA ALA A 110 -0.32 -5.82 -1.96
C ALA A 110 0.28 -6.99 -2.75
N LEU A 111 1.17 -6.71 -3.71
CA LEU A 111 1.85 -7.71 -4.53
C LEU A 111 2.75 -8.62 -3.70
N CYS A 112 3.38 -8.09 -2.63
CA CYS A 112 4.14 -8.91 -1.68
C CYS A 112 3.28 -9.95 -0.96
N VAL A 113 1.98 -9.69 -0.72
CA VAL A 113 1.06 -10.66 -0.09
C VAL A 113 0.90 -11.92 -0.95
N SER A 114 0.92 -11.78 -2.27
CA SER A 114 0.77 -12.86 -3.25
C SER A 114 2.11 -13.39 -3.81
N ALA A 115 3.23 -12.73 -3.54
CA ALA A 115 4.53 -13.04 -4.18
C ALA A 115 5.05 -14.45 -3.90
N SER A 116 4.68 -15.05 -2.76
CA SER A 116 5.04 -16.44 -2.45
C SER A 116 4.43 -17.47 -3.40
N GLN A 117 3.35 -17.11 -4.11
CA GLN A 117 2.69 -17.96 -5.11
C GLN A 117 3.21 -17.68 -6.52
N ASP A 118 3.35 -16.40 -6.88
CA ASP A 118 3.95 -15.95 -8.14
C ASP A 118 4.67 -14.60 -7.91
N PRO A 119 6.01 -14.54 -7.97
CA PRO A 119 6.75 -13.30 -7.77
C PRO A 119 6.78 -12.41 -9.01
N LYS A 120 6.45 -12.93 -10.20
CA LYS A 120 6.59 -12.20 -11.47
C LYS A 120 5.83 -10.87 -11.50
N PRO A 121 4.59 -10.77 -10.97
CA PRO A 121 3.88 -9.50 -10.93
C PRO A 121 4.58 -8.45 -10.07
N LEU A 122 5.15 -8.85 -8.92
CA LEU A 122 5.91 -7.97 -8.04
C LEU A 122 7.17 -7.46 -8.76
N ASP A 123 7.98 -8.35 -9.32
CA ASP A 123 9.22 -7.96 -10.00
C ASP A 123 8.95 -7.08 -11.23
N ALA A 124 7.90 -7.37 -12.00
CA ALA A 124 7.49 -6.55 -13.13
C ALA A 124 7.04 -5.14 -12.69
N PHE A 125 6.30 -5.05 -11.58
CA PHE A 125 5.87 -3.77 -11.02
C PHE A 125 7.05 -2.95 -10.50
N LEU A 126 7.99 -3.59 -9.78
CA LEU A 126 9.20 -2.93 -9.27
C LEU A 126 10.07 -2.39 -10.41
N ALA A 127 10.25 -3.16 -11.47
CA ALA A 127 10.99 -2.70 -12.65
C ALA A 127 10.30 -1.51 -13.34
N SER A 128 8.96 -1.53 -13.45
CA SER A 128 8.17 -0.42 -13.97
C SER A 128 8.29 0.84 -13.10
N ALA A 129 8.17 0.69 -11.77
CA ALA A 129 8.31 1.77 -10.81
C ALA A 129 9.71 2.41 -10.86
N GLN A 130 10.76 1.61 -11.02
CA GLN A 130 12.12 2.10 -11.22
C GLN A 130 12.27 2.89 -12.52
N ALA A 131 11.75 2.38 -13.64
CA ALA A 131 11.77 3.11 -14.91
C ALA A 131 11.02 4.44 -14.78
N HIS A 132 9.87 4.45 -14.09
CA HIS A 132 9.12 5.66 -13.83
C HIS A 132 9.88 6.66 -12.94
N ALA A 133 10.60 6.19 -11.92
CA ALA A 133 11.47 7.06 -11.11
C ALA A 133 12.56 7.73 -11.96
N GLN A 134 13.15 7.01 -12.92
CA GLN A 134 14.12 7.57 -13.87
C GLN A 134 13.50 8.62 -14.80
N GLU A 135 12.28 8.42 -15.25
CA GLU A 135 11.54 9.42 -16.03
C GLU A 135 11.22 10.66 -15.18
N LEU A 136 10.81 10.46 -13.92
CA LEU A 136 10.55 11.55 -12.98
C LEU A 136 11.80 12.38 -12.74
N SER A 137 12.95 11.75 -12.49
CA SER A 137 14.23 12.44 -12.23
C SER A 137 14.71 13.26 -13.42
N ALA A 138 14.40 12.83 -14.66
CA ALA A 138 14.67 13.57 -15.88
C ALA A 138 13.71 14.76 -16.11
N SER A 139 12.66 14.90 -15.30
CA SER A 139 11.63 15.92 -15.44
C SER A 139 11.59 16.87 -14.23
N ALA A 140 10.82 17.95 -14.32
CA ALA A 140 10.54 18.81 -13.15
C ALA A 140 9.83 18.04 -12.01
N GLY A 141 9.23 16.88 -12.30
CA GLY A 141 8.57 16.02 -11.32
C GLY A 141 9.51 15.37 -10.30
N GLY A 142 10.81 15.27 -10.60
CA GLY A 142 11.84 14.72 -9.71
C GLY A 142 12.52 15.75 -8.80
N ALA A 143 12.16 17.04 -8.89
CA ALA A 143 12.79 18.10 -8.11
C ALA A 143 12.80 17.80 -6.60
N GLY A 144 13.87 18.23 -5.91
CA GLY A 144 13.99 18.09 -4.46
C GLY A 144 14.22 16.66 -3.95
N GLY A 145 14.74 15.76 -4.79
CA GLY A 145 15.02 14.38 -4.41
C GLY A 145 13.78 13.47 -4.43
N ARG A 146 12.71 13.91 -5.11
CA ARG A 146 11.41 13.21 -5.11
C ARG A 146 11.48 11.85 -5.78
N ALA A 147 12.20 11.75 -6.90
CA ALA A 147 12.34 10.52 -7.65
C ALA A 147 13.16 9.47 -6.85
N GLU A 148 14.26 9.90 -6.24
CA GLU A 148 15.14 9.07 -5.43
C GLU A 148 14.45 8.57 -4.17
N ALA A 149 13.68 9.44 -3.51
CA ALA A 149 12.87 9.06 -2.35
C ALA A 149 11.78 8.04 -2.72
N TYR A 150 11.08 8.26 -3.84
CA TYR A 150 10.07 7.34 -4.35
C TYR A 150 10.67 5.95 -4.64
N GLU A 151 11.74 5.88 -5.43
CA GLU A 151 12.42 4.62 -5.76
C GLU A 151 12.90 3.89 -4.49
N SER A 152 13.50 4.62 -3.55
CA SER A 152 13.99 4.06 -2.30
C SER A 152 12.86 3.50 -1.44
N ILE A 153 11.75 4.23 -1.29
CA ILE A 153 10.59 3.79 -0.49
C ILE A 153 9.99 2.51 -1.11
N ILE A 154 9.79 2.47 -2.43
CA ILE A 154 9.26 1.30 -3.14
C ILE A 154 10.12 0.06 -2.90
N ARG A 155 11.45 0.19 -3.08
CA ARG A 155 12.39 -0.90 -2.84
C ARG A 155 12.34 -1.37 -1.40
N LEU A 156 12.39 -0.45 -0.44
CA LEU A 156 12.42 -0.78 0.99
C LEU A 156 11.14 -1.47 1.46
N VAL A 157 9.98 -1.03 0.97
CA VAL A 157 8.70 -1.70 1.26
C VAL A 157 8.71 -3.12 0.67
N ALA A 158 9.22 -3.32 -0.55
CA ALA A 158 9.38 -4.67 -1.09
C ALA A 158 10.34 -5.52 -0.24
N ASP A 159 11.49 -4.98 0.15
CA ASP A 159 12.48 -5.67 0.99
C ASP A 159 11.92 -6.09 2.36
N LEU A 160 11.00 -5.30 2.92
CA LEU A 160 10.34 -5.59 4.19
C LEU A 160 9.34 -6.74 4.11
N PHE A 161 8.53 -6.77 3.05
CA PHE A 161 7.31 -7.57 3.01
C PHE A 161 7.32 -8.72 2.00
N ARG A 162 8.25 -8.74 1.04
CA ARG A 162 8.34 -9.86 0.10
C ARG A 162 8.71 -11.15 0.84
N SER A 163 8.33 -12.28 0.28
CA SER A 163 8.51 -13.61 0.90
C SER A 163 8.97 -14.69 -0.08
N ASP A 164 9.28 -14.28 -1.31
CA ASP A 164 9.59 -15.14 -2.45
C ASP A 164 11.09 -15.40 -2.65
N GLN A 165 11.96 -14.65 -1.98
CA GLN A 165 13.42 -14.81 -2.09
C GLN A 165 14.01 -15.59 -0.89
N PRO A 166 15.15 -16.30 -1.04
CA PRO A 166 15.78 -17.03 0.07
C PRO A 166 16.16 -16.12 1.26
N GLU A 167 16.58 -14.89 0.97
CA GLU A 167 16.92 -13.88 1.96
C GLU A 167 15.71 -13.02 2.41
N ALA A 168 14.52 -13.25 1.86
CA ALA A 168 13.30 -12.58 2.28
C ALA A 168 12.90 -13.03 3.69
N GLY A 169 12.45 -12.09 4.53
CA GLY A 169 12.07 -12.38 5.91
C GLY A 169 13.24 -12.62 6.88
N LEU A 170 14.50 -12.53 6.42
CA LEU A 170 15.64 -12.57 7.34
C LEU A 170 15.59 -11.36 8.29
N PRO A 171 15.70 -11.57 9.62
CA PRO A 171 15.60 -10.48 10.60
C PRO A 171 16.59 -9.34 10.35
N ALA A 172 17.81 -9.66 9.90
CA ALA A 172 18.83 -8.67 9.57
C ALA A 172 18.44 -7.79 8.38
N ARG A 173 17.87 -8.38 7.32
CA ARG A 173 17.41 -7.66 6.14
C ARG A 173 16.21 -6.78 6.48
N GLN A 174 15.24 -7.30 7.22
CA GLN A 174 14.08 -6.53 7.66
C GLN A 174 14.48 -5.38 8.59
N SER A 175 15.43 -5.60 9.51
CA SER A 175 15.93 -4.56 10.41
C SER A 175 16.63 -3.44 9.64
N LEU A 176 17.49 -3.79 8.66
CA LEU A 176 18.15 -2.82 7.79
C LEU A 176 17.13 -2.03 6.97
N ALA A 177 16.16 -2.70 6.33
CA ALA A 177 15.15 -2.02 5.53
C ALA A 177 14.26 -1.09 6.39
N ARG A 178 13.92 -1.47 7.63
CA ARG A 178 13.21 -0.58 8.58
C ARG A 178 14.06 0.63 8.94
N GLN A 179 15.35 0.42 9.20
CA GLN A 179 16.27 1.51 9.52
C GLN A 179 16.36 2.51 8.37
N GLU A 180 16.66 2.04 7.16
CA GLU A 180 16.76 2.90 5.97
C GLU A 180 15.43 3.62 5.68
N LEU A 181 14.29 2.93 5.82
CA LEU A 181 12.98 3.56 5.63
C LEU A 181 12.67 4.63 6.68
N ARG A 182 13.13 4.42 7.93
CA ARG A 182 13.03 5.40 9.02
C ARG A 182 13.86 6.65 8.72
N GLU A 183 15.07 6.47 8.21
CA GLU A 183 15.97 7.58 7.85
C GLU A 183 15.38 8.45 6.71
N LEU A 184 14.57 7.85 5.84
CA LEU A 184 13.84 8.55 4.78
C LEU A 184 12.60 9.32 5.24
N ARG A 185 12.24 9.31 6.54
CA ARG A 185 11.05 9.99 7.08
C ARG A 185 10.89 11.45 6.62
N PRO A 186 11.95 12.30 6.59
CA PRO A 186 11.82 13.67 6.09
C PRO A 186 11.35 13.77 4.64
N SER A 187 11.59 12.72 3.85
CA SER A 187 11.28 12.66 2.42
C SER A 187 9.97 11.94 2.12
N TRP A 188 9.25 11.38 3.11
CA TRP A 188 7.99 10.64 2.85
C TRP A 188 6.92 11.50 2.18
N GLY A 189 6.92 12.83 2.38
CA GLY A 189 6.00 13.73 1.68
C GLY A 189 6.14 13.69 0.14
N SER A 190 7.26 13.19 -0.38
CA SER A 190 7.55 13.12 -1.82
C SER A 190 6.62 12.15 -2.58
N VAL A 191 6.09 11.12 -1.90
CA VAL A 191 5.16 10.16 -2.50
C VAL A 191 3.71 10.65 -2.51
N GLY A 192 3.42 11.84 -1.97
CA GLY A 192 2.07 12.41 -1.96
C GLY A 192 1.17 11.86 -0.85
N GLY A 193 -0.15 11.98 -1.03
CA GLY A 193 -1.18 11.66 -0.04
C GLY A 193 -1.28 12.64 1.14
N SER A 194 -2.20 12.39 2.06
CA SER A 194 -2.26 13.05 3.37
C SER A 194 -1.23 12.47 4.34
N GLU A 195 -1.00 13.14 5.47
CA GLU A 195 -0.13 12.62 6.53
C GLU A 195 -0.66 11.29 7.10
N GLU A 196 -1.98 11.21 7.28
CA GLU A 196 -2.69 10.03 7.76
C GLU A 196 -2.57 8.87 6.75
N GLN A 197 -2.66 9.14 5.44
CA GLN A 197 -2.47 8.12 4.42
C GLN A 197 -1.02 7.60 4.45
N ARG A 198 -0.03 8.48 4.57
CA ARG A 198 1.39 8.09 4.67
C ARG A 198 1.76 7.37 5.97
N GLY A 199 0.91 7.39 7.00
CA GLY A 199 1.22 6.67 8.24
C GLY A 199 1.38 5.16 8.07
N VAL A 200 1.04 4.56 6.92
CA VAL A 200 1.40 3.17 6.59
C VAL A 200 2.92 2.96 6.52
N LEU A 201 3.69 3.99 6.15
CA LEU A 201 5.15 3.97 6.18
C LEU A 201 5.67 3.98 7.62
N LEU A 202 5.01 4.73 8.51
CA LEU A 202 5.31 4.68 9.94
C LEU A 202 5.00 3.28 10.49
N GLU A 203 3.90 2.68 10.08
CA GLU A 203 3.55 1.32 10.47
C GLU A 203 4.52 0.25 9.97
N ALA A 204 5.06 0.43 8.75
CA ALA A 204 6.10 -0.43 8.22
C ALA A 204 7.36 -0.47 9.10
N VAL A 205 7.68 0.68 9.71
CA VAL A 205 8.89 0.91 10.49
C VAL A 205 8.72 0.56 11.96
N GLU A 206 7.59 0.94 12.57
CA GLU A 206 7.37 0.90 14.02
C GLU A 206 6.35 -0.16 14.48
N GLY A 207 5.63 -0.83 13.55
CA GLY A 207 4.45 -1.63 13.90
C GLY A 207 3.18 -0.77 14.01
N PRO A 208 2.05 -1.26 14.56
CA PRO A 208 0.80 -0.51 14.59
C PRO A 208 0.97 0.88 15.19
N VAL A 209 0.31 1.86 14.59
CA VAL A 209 0.35 3.25 15.03
C VAL A 209 -1.06 3.66 15.42
N VAL A 210 -1.26 4.08 16.67
CA VAL A 210 -2.53 4.59 17.17
C VAL A 210 -2.44 6.11 17.35
N SER A 211 -3.29 6.86 16.65
CA SER A 211 -3.30 8.34 16.70
C SER A 211 -1.94 8.98 16.41
N GLY A 212 -1.17 8.40 15.49
CA GLY A 212 0.14 8.91 15.07
C GLY A 212 1.33 8.43 15.91
N GLU A 213 1.10 7.66 16.98
CA GLU A 213 2.14 7.11 17.85
C GLU A 213 2.20 5.58 17.79
N PRO A 214 3.39 4.95 17.78
CA PRO A 214 3.50 3.48 17.82
C PRO A 214 2.83 2.86 19.04
N GLU A 215 2.13 1.75 18.84
CA GLU A 215 1.44 1.03 19.91
C GLU A 215 2.46 0.33 20.84
N LYS A 216 2.52 0.80 22.09
CA LYS A 216 3.55 0.40 23.07
C LYS A 216 3.54 -1.09 23.47
N ASN A 217 2.49 -1.84 23.13
CA ASN A 217 2.28 -3.25 23.55
C ASN A 217 2.30 -4.26 22.38
N PHE A 218 2.81 -3.88 21.20
CA PHE A 218 2.75 -4.76 20.03
C PHE A 218 3.60 -6.05 20.15
N SER A 219 4.73 -5.99 20.87
CA SER A 219 5.65 -7.12 21.06
C SER A 219 5.05 -8.30 21.83
N THR A 220 3.91 -8.12 22.51
CA THR A 220 3.21 -9.19 23.25
C THR A 220 2.09 -9.87 22.46
N LEU A 221 1.76 -9.42 21.24
CA LEU A 221 0.65 -9.98 20.44
C LEU A 221 1.04 -11.15 19.52
N PHE A 222 2.34 -11.42 19.35
CA PHE A 222 2.87 -12.50 18.51
C PHE A 222 3.74 -13.51 19.29
N LEU A 223 3.51 -13.64 20.61
CA LEU A 223 4.08 -14.72 21.43
C LEU A 223 3.09 -15.88 21.58
#